data_AF-A0A1V4I3R3-F1
#
_entry.id   AF-A0A1V4I3R3-F1
#
_cell.length_a   1.000
_cell.length_b   1.000
_cell.length_c   1.000
_cell.angle_alpha   90.00
_cell.angle_beta   90.00
_cell.angle_gamma   90.00
#
_symmetry.space_group_name_H-M   'P 1'
#
loop_
_entity.id
_entity.type
_entity.pdbx_description
1 polymer ?
#
loop_
_entity_poly.entity_id
_entity_poly.type
_entity_poly.pdbx_seq_one_letter_code
_entity_poly.pdbx_strand_id
1 'polypeptide(L)'
;MKPKMVEHKYTEKYYKYQCYKCNYWEWAPADVVEEFADMDEYCKEEYSLEQEGKRKGMPVMVCPNCDADFYYSGEKKVEEGSYLVDENEPFPF
;
A
#
# COMPACT_ATOMS: atom_id res chain seq x y z
N MET A 1 -22.12 32.77 -4.03
CA MET A 1 -22.53 31.70 -3.09
C MET A 1 -21.49 31.63 -1.98
N LYS A 2 -21.86 31.27 -0.74
CA LYS A 2 -20.87 31.06 0.33
C LYS A 2 -20.30 29.64 0.19
N PRO A 3 -19.00 29.43 0.41
CA PRO A 3 -18.41 28.10 0.38
C PRO A 3 -19.08 27.20 1.42
N LYS A 4 -19.41 25.97 1.05
CA LYS A 4 -19.98 24.96 1.94
C LYS A 4 -18.92 23.89 2.11
N MET A 5 -18.09 24.08 3.15
CA MET A 5 -17.03 23.15 3.50
C MET A 5 -17.63 21.92 4.19
N VAL A 6 -17.38 20.74 3.64
CA VAL A 6 -17.72 19.45 4.26
C VAL A 6 -16.43 18.74 4.63
N GLU A 7 -16.35 18.24 5.87
CA GLU A 7 -15.22 17.44 6.34
C GLU A 7 -15.42 15.98 5.93
N HIS A 8 -14.48 15.46 5.15
CA HIS A 8 -14.39 14.05 4.80
C HIS A 8 -13.31 13.40 5.64
N LYS A 9 -13.69 12.37 6.41
CA LYS A 9 -12.78 11.55 7.20
C LYS A 9 -12.44 10.28 6.45
N TYR A 10 -11.20 9.85 6.56
CA TYR A 10 -10.74 8.61 5.94
C TYR A 10 -9.75 7.89 6.85
N THR A 11 -9.58 6.60 6.60
CA THR A 11 -8.67 5.74 7.33
C THR A 11 -7.73 5.08 6.34
N GLU A 12 -6.45 5.39 6.43
CA GLU A 12 -5.41 4.78 5.61
C GLU A 12 -4.77 3.63 6.38
N LYS A 13 -4.64 2.48 5.73
CA LYS A 13 -3.91 1.33 6.25
C LYS A 13 -2.58 1.23 5.54
N TYR A 14 -1.55 0.81 6.25
CA TYR A 14 -0.23 0.61 5.70
C TYR A 14 0.36 -0.73 6.15
N TYR A 15 1.12 -1.36 5.26
CA TYR A 15 1.89 -2.56 5.51
C TYR A 15 3.38 -2.24 5.42
N LYS A 16 4.16 -2.68 6.40
CA LYS A 16 5.61 -2.45 6.39
C LYS A 16 6.30 -3.52 5.56
N TYR A 17 7.11 -3.07 4.62
CA TYR A 17 7.95 -3.93 3.81
C TYR A 17 9.42 -3.70 4.13
N GLN A 18 10.21 -4.76 4.00
CA GLN A 18 11.64 -4.79 4.32
C GLN A 18 12.42 -5.58 3.28
N CYS A 19 13.55 -5.04 2.85
CA CYS A 19 14.48 -5.71 1.97
C CYS A 19 15.55 -6.39 2.82
N TYR A 20 15.67 -7.72 2.72
CA TYR A 20 16.70 -8.47 3.46
C TYR A 20 18.11 -8.29 2.90
N LYS A 21 18.27 -7.73 1.69
CA LYS A 21 19.58 -7.50 1.06
C LYS A 21 20.23 -6.19 1.53
N CYS A 22 19.49 -5.08 1.51
CA CYS A 22 20.02 -3.76 1.86
C CYS A 22 19.47 -3.18 3.19
N ASN A 23 18.59 -3.91 3.88
CA ASN A 23 17.92 -3.50 5.12
C ASN A 23 17.04 -2.23 5.00
N TYR A 24 16.78 -1.76 3.78
CA TYR A 24 15.78 -0.73 3.54
C TYR A 24 14.39 -1.21 3.97
N TRP A 25 13.58 -0.30 4.52
CA TRP A 25 12.20 -0.58 4.87
C TRP A 25 11.33 0.64 4.59
N GLU A 26 10.06 0.40 4.27
CA GLU A 26 9.08 1.44 3.97
C GLU A 26 7.67 0.97 4.30
N TRP A 27 6.77 1.91 4.51
CA TRP A 27 5.34 1.65 4.67
C TRP A 27 4.63 1.79 3.32
N ALA A 28 4.13 0.69 2.80
CA ALA A 28 3.32 0.67 1.58
C ALA A 28 1.83 0.86 1.92
N PRO A 29 1.09 1.73 1.22
CA PRO A 29 -0.36 1.86 1.38
C PRO A 29 -1.07 0.54 1.09
N ALA A 30 -2.08 0.20 1.90
CA ALA A 30 -2.84 -1.03 1.75
C ALA A 30 -3.55 -1.11 0.40
N ASP A 31 -4.14 -0.02 -0.07
CA ASP A 31 -4.84 0.04 -1.36
C ASP A 31 -3.92 -0.40 -2.51
N VAL A 32 -2.63 -0.04 -2.47
CA VAL A 32 -1.66 -0.47 -3.48
C VAL A 32 -1.31 -1.95 -3.33
N VAL A 33 -1.05 -2.38 -2.09
CA VAL A 33 -0.65 -3.77 -1.79
C VAL A 33 -1.77 -4.77 -2.10
N GLU A 34 -3.01 -4.40 -1.84
CA GLU A 34 -4.19 -5.23 -2.06
C GLU A 34 -4.44 -5.42 -3.58
N GLU A 35 -4.31 -4.37 -4.38
CA GLU A 35 -4.39 -4.48 -5.85
C GLU A 35 -3.27 -5.37 -6.43
N PHE A 36 -2.06 -5.29 -5.88
CA PHE A 36 -0.98 -6.22 -6.27
C PHE A 36 -1.29 -7.67 -5.88
N ALA A 37 -1.89 -7.90 -4.72
CA ALA A 37 -2.28 -9.23 -4.29
C ALA A 37 -3.35 -9.84 -5.22
N ASP A 38 -4.34 -9.04 -5.63
CA ASP A 38 -5.37 -9.46 -6.57
C ASP A 38 -4.77 -9.78 -7.96
N MET A 39 -3.79 -8.99 -8.40
CA MET A 39 -3.07 -9.24 -9.65
C MET A 39 -2.26 -10.53 -9.58
N ASP A 40 -1.54 -10.78 -8.48
CA ASP A 40 -0.78 -12.03 -8.27
C ASP A 40 -1.69 -13.26 -8.36
N GLU A 41 -2.86 -13.19 -7.73
CA GLU A 41 -3.86 -14.26 -7.76
C GLU A 41 -4.35 -14.51 -9.20
N TYR A 42 -4.64 -13.44 -9.94
CA TYR A 42 -5.12 -13.53 -11.31
C TYR A 42 -4.04 -14.10 -12.26
N CYS A 43 -2.81 -13.58 -12.16
CA CYS A 43 -1.68 -13.98 -12.97
C CYS A 43 -1.14 -15.36 -12.60
N LYS A 44 -1.53 -15.90 -11.43
CA LYS A 44 -1.04 -17.16 -10.86
C LYS A 44 0.48 -17.20 -10.84
N GLU A 45 1.10 -16.09 -10.43
CA GLU A 45 2.55 -16.04 -10.33
C GLU A 45 3.04 -17.14 -9.38
N GLU A 46 3.94 -17.98 -9.88
CA GLU A 46 4.55 -19.04 -9.08
C GLU A 46 5.74 -18.47 -8.32
N TYR A 47 5.60 -18.36 -7.02
CA TYR A 47 6.67 -18.00 -6.12
C TYR A 47 7.57 -19.21 -5.84
N SER A 48 8.87 -18.97 -5.73
CA SER A 48 9.79 -20.00 -5.24
C SER A 48 9.45 -20.39 -3.79
N LEU A 49 9.81 -21.61 -3.37
CA LEU A 49 9.62 -22.07 -1.99
C LEU A 49 10.23 -21.12 -0.94
N GLU A 50 11.35 -20.47 -1.29
CA GLU A 50 12.01 -19.50 -0.43
C GLU A 50 11.20 -18.21 -0.31
N GLN A 51 10.60 -17.74 -1.41
CA GLN A 51 9.72 -16.57 -1.41
C GLN A 51 8.42 -16.85 -0.66
N GLU A 52 7.79 -18.01 -0.89
CA GLU A 52 6.58 -18.43 -0.16
C GLU A 52 6.79 -18.43 1.36
N GLY A 53 7.93 -18.96 1.82
CA GLY A 53 8.27 -18.97 3.25
C GLY A 53 8.44 -17.57 3.86
N LYS A 54 8.82 -16.57 3.07
CA LYS A 54 9.09 -15.19 3.53
C LYS A 54 7.93 -14.24 3.34
N ARG A 55 7.10 -14.44 2.31
CA ARG A 55 6.06 -13.48 1.90
C ARG A 55 4.85 -13.43 2.82
N LYS A 56 4.65 -14.45 3.67
CA LYS A 56 3.55 -14.50 4.66
C LYS A 56 2.16 -14.25 4.06
N GLY A 57 1.93 -14.69 2.82
CA GLY A 57 0.67 -14.48 2.09
C GLY A 57 0.47 -13.05 1.55
N MET A 58 1.50 -12.21 1.55
CA MET A 58 1.51 -10.91 0.89
C MET A 58 2.28 -10.98 -0.45
N PRO A 59 2.03 -10.06 -1.39
CA PRO A 59 2.81 -9.98 -2.63
C PRO A 59 4.29 -9.68 -2.33
N VAL A 60 5.20 -10.18 -3.18
CA VAL A 60 6.63 -9.81 -3.10
C VAL A 60 6.85 -8.60 -4.00
N MET A 61 7.18 -7.46 -3.40
CA MET A 61 7.45 -6.23 -4.15
C MET A 61 8.94 -6.13 -4.52
N VAL A 62 9.28 -5.13 -5.34
CA VAL A 62 10.68 -4.81 -5.68
C VAL A 62 11.22 -3.73 -4.76
N CYS A 63 12.41 -3.92 -4.21
CA CYS A 63 13.04 -2.95 -3.33
C CYS A 63 13.51 -1.72 -4.13
N PRO A 64 13.05 -0.50 -3.79
CA PRO A 64 13.40 0.70 -4.55
C PRO A 64 14.88 1.11 -4.43
N ASN A 65 15.63 0.52 -3.49
CA ASN A 65 17.03 0.87 -3.23
C ASN A 65 18.04 -0.08 -3.89
N CYS A 66 17.68 -1.35 -4.14
CA CYS A 66 18.65 -2.33 -4.65
C CYS A 66 18.06 -3.39 -5.59
N ASP A 67 16.81 -3.19 -6.02
CA ASP A 67 16.05 -4.02 -6.95
C ASP A 67 15.90 -5.50 -6.56
N ALA A 68 16.18 -5.82 -5.30
CA ALA A 68 15.96 -7.14 -4.73
C ALA A 68 14.53 -7.29 -4.19
N ASP A 69 14.14 -8.52 -3.89
CA ASP A 69 12.85 -8.81 -3.26
C ASP A 69 12.61 -8.00 -1.97
N PHE A 70 11.41 -7.45 -1.88
CA PHE A 70 10.91 -6.62 -0.80
C PHE A 70 9.72 -7.33 -0.16
N TYR A 71 9.90 -7.76 1.09
CA TYR A 71 8.96 -8.65 1.76
C TYR A 71 8.21 -7.95 2.88
N TYR A 72 6.97 -8.36 3.09
CA TYR A 72 6.18 -7.89 4.22
C TYR A 72 6.82 -8.30 5.56
N SER A 73 7.10 -7.32 6.43
CA SER A 73 7.75 -7.58 7.72
C SER A 73 6.82 -8.24 8.74
N GLY A 74 5.50 -8.10 8.57
CA GLY A 74 4.49 -8.51 9.55
C GLY A 74 3.87 -7.34 10.34
N GLU A 75 4.39 -6.12 10.17
CA GLU A 75 3.89 -4.92 10.85
C GLU A 75 2.89 -4.17 9.97
N LYS A 76 1.77 -3.75 10.58
CA LYS A 76 0.75 -2.91 9.94
C LYS A 76 0.42 -1.72 10.83
N LYS A 77 0.09 -0.58 10.23
CA LYS A 77 -0.42 0.60 10.95
C LYS A 77 -1.68 1.13 10.27
N VAL A 78 -2.42 1.92 11.03
CA VAL A 78 -3.64 2.59 10.60
C VAL A 78 -3.51 4.05 10.98
N GLU A 79 -3.78 4.94 10.03
CA GLU A 79 -3.74 6.38 10.22
C GLU A 79 -5.10 6.98 9.85
N GLU A 80 -5.57 7.93 10.66
CA GLU A 80 -6.82 8.65 10.42
C GLU A 80 -6.50 10.04 9.86
N GLY A 81 -7.14 10.40 8.77
CA GLY A 81 -7.00 11.71 8.15
C GLY A 81 -8.36 12.36 7.90
N SER A 82 -8.35 13.66 7.68
CA SER A 82 -9.50 14.37 7.15
C SER A 82 -9.10 15.49 6.20
N TYR A 83 -9.95 15.75 5.21
CA TYR A 83 -9.82 16.87 4.29
C TYR A 83 -11.16 17.61 4.15
N LEU A 84 -11.09 18.91 3.87
CA LEU A 84 -12.27 19.76 3.64
C LEU A 84 -12.51 19.90 2.13
N VAL A 85 -13.75 19.68 1.70
CA VAL A 85 -14.19 19.87 0.31
C VAL A 85 -15.24 20.98 0.28
N ASP A 86 -15.12 21.94 -0.64
CA ASP A 86 -16.21 22.88 -0.93
C ASP A 86 -17.18 22.24 -1.92
N GLU A 87 -18.38 21.87 -1.47
CA GLU A 87 -19.41 21.25 -2.32
C GLU A 87 -19.91 22.14 -3.46
N ASN A 88 -19.61 23.45 -3.42
CA ASN A 88 -19.99 24.39 -4.48
C ASN A 88 -18.89 24.60 -5.52
N GLU A 89 -17.69 24.02 -5.32
CA GLU A 89 -16.61 24.10 -6.30
C GLU A 89 -16.89 23.08 -7.41
N PRO A 90 -17.17 23.53 -8.65
CA PRO A 90 -17.36 22.60 -9.76
C PRO A 90 -16.05 21.84 -10.00
N PHE A 91 -16.13 20.52 -10.07
CA PHE A 91 -14.99 19.72 -10.49
C PHE A 91 -14.50 20.20 -11.86
N PRO A 92 -13.18 20.39 -12.05
CA PRO A 92 -12.62 20.72 -13.35
C PRO A 92 -12.68 19.46 -14.23
N PHE A 93 -13.84 19.20 -14.84
CA PHE A 93 -14.03 18.22 -15.91
C PHE A 93 -14.32 18.96 -17.22
#